data_AF-A0A7V5QGA6-F1
#
_entry.id   AF-A0A7V5QGA6-F1
#
_cell.length_a   1.000
_cell.length_b   1.000
_cell.length_c   1.000
_cell.angle_alpha   90.00
_cell.angle_beta   90.00
_cell.angle_gamma   90.00
#
_symmetry.space_group_name_H-M   'P 1'
#
loop_
_entity.id
_entity.type
_entity.pdbx_description
1 polymer ?
#
loop_
_entity_poly.entity_id
_entity_poly.type
_entity_poly.pdbx_seq_one_letter_code
_entity_poly.pdbx_strand_id
1 'polypeptide(L)'
;MSKYIKILIIVIIVGVGGYLLYYYGSKKNTQEIVVSVTPSATSGMSEESKKISSAFYGITNITLDTSIFNDPTFDSLVDFSITLPEPEKGKTNPFSPSF
;
A
#
# COMPACT_ATOMS: atom_id res chain seq x y z
N MET A 1 46.26 33.97 20.64
CA MET A 1 44.87 34.18 20.15
C MET A 1 44.14 35.14 21.09
N SER A 2 43.71 36.32 20.62
CA SER A 2 43.01 37.29 21.47
C SER A 2 41.67 36.73 21.95
N LYS A 3 41.24 37.12 23.16
CA LYS A 3 39.97 36.65 23.77
C LYS A 3 38.78 36.91 22.84
N TYR A 4 38.82 38.01 22.08
CA TYR A 4 37.82 38.40 21.10
C TYR A 4 37.77 37.47 19.87
N ILE A 5 38.92 37.02 19.37
CA ILE A 5 38.96 36.05 18.26
C ILE A 5 38.36 34.71 18.69
N LYS A 6 38.59 34.28 19.94
CA LYS A 6 38.01 33.02 20.45
C LYS A 6 36.48 33.11 20.53
N ILE A 7 35.96 34.25 21.01
CA ILE A 7 34.52 34.52 21.04
C ILE A 7 33.93 34.50 19.62
N LEU A 8 34.60 35.14 18.66
CA LEU A 8 34.12 35.25 17.28
C LEU A 8 34.04 33.87 16.59
N ILE A 9 35.03 33.01 16.83
CA ILE A 9 35.03 31.63 16.32
C ILE A 9 33.87 30.82 16.90
N ILE A 10 33.60 30.94 18.21
CA ILE A 10 32.50 30.23 18.88
C ILE A 10 31.15 30.66 18.31
N VAL A 11 30.95 31.97 18.10
CA VAL A 11 29.71 32.51 17.53
C VAL A 11 29.46 31.97 16.13
N ILE A 12 30.51 31.90 15.29
CA ILE A 12 30.40 31.34 13.94
C ILE A 12 30.04 29.85 13.99
N ILE A 13 30.67 29.08 14.87
CA ILE A 13 30.40 27.64 15.01
C ILE A 13 28.94 27.40 15.45
N VAL A 14 28.44 28.16 16.41
CA VAL A 14 27.05 28.03 16.88
C VAL A 14 26.06 28.48 15.81
N GLY A 15 26.34 29.57 15.09
CA GLY A 15 25.47 30.05 14.01
C GLY A 15 25.38 29.07 12.84
N VAL A 16 26.53 28.57 12.36
CA VAL A 16 26.58 27.60 11.26
C VAL A 16 26.00 26.26 11.70
N GLY A 17 26.33 25.80 12.91
CA GLY A 17 25.79 24.55 13.47
C GLY A 17 24.27 24.59 13.62
N GLY A 18 23.71 25.69 14.14
CA GLY A 18 22.27 25.89 14.26
C GLY A 18 21.56 25.94 12.91
N TYR A 19 22.14 26.62 11.92
CA TYR A 19 21.60 26.69 10.56
C TYR A 19 21.56 25.31 9.88
N LEU A 20 22.63 24.51 10.02
CA LEU A 20 22.69 23.17 9.46
C LEU A 20 21.68 22.22 10.13
N LEU A 21 21.52 22.31 11.45
CA LEU A 21 20.52 21.51 12.17
C LEU A 21 19.09 21.88 11.76
N TYR A 22 18.79 23.15 11.52
CA TYR A 22 17.47 23.57 11.02
C TYR A 22 17.22 23.07 9.59
N TYR A 23 18.20 23.23 8.70
CA TYR A 23 18.07 22.87 7.28
C TYR A 23 17.99 21.35 7.07
N TYR A 24 18.81 20.57 7.78
CA TYR A 24 18.84 19.11 7.65
C TYR A 24 17.94 18.37 8.65
N GLY A 25 17.47 19.04 9.71
CA GLY A 25 16.61 18.45 10.75
C GLY A 25 15.15 18.33 10.36
N SER A 26 14.72 18.97 9.26
CA SER A 26 13.36 18.81 8.72
C SER A 26 13.26 17.57 7.83
N LYS A 27 13.63 16.40 8.37
CA LYS A 27 13.31 15.10 7.74
C LYS A 27 11.95 14.64 8.24
N LYS A 28 10.96 14.85 7.36
CA LYS A 28 9.73 14.07 7.18
C LYS A 28 8.99 13.74 8.48
N ASN A 29 8.00 14.57 8.79
CA ASN A 29 6.78 14.09 9.43
C ASN A 29 6.15 13.07 8.47
N THR A 30 6.58 11.81 8.57
CA THR A 30 5.81 10.71 8.03
C THR A 30 4.53 10.73 8.84
N GLN A 31 3.46 11.27 8.23
CA GLN A 31 2.13 10.95 8.68
C GLN A 31 2.02 9.44 8.54
N GLU A 32 2.22 8.72 9.62
CA GLU A 32 1.77 7.34 9.72
C GLU A 32 0.27 7.42 9.51
N ILE A 33 -0.14 7.02 8.31
CA ILE A 33 -1.52 6.69 8.02
C ILE A 33 -1.87 5.59 9.02
N VAL A 34 -2.62 5.94 10.06
CA VAL A 34 -3.26 4.97 10.95
C VAL A 34 -4.28 4.23 10.10
N VAL A 35 -3.85 3.16 9.45
CA VAL A 35 -4.77 2.17 8.89
C VAL A 35 -5.41 1.49 10.10
N SER A 36 -6.66 1.83 10.38
CA SER A 36 -7.50 1.06 11.29
C SER A 36 -7.76 -0.31 10.66
N VAL A 37 -6.81 -1.23 10.78
CA VAL A 37 -7.12 -2.65 10.69
C VAL A 37 -7.86 -3.00 11.97
N THR A 38 -9.18 -2.91 11.95
CA THR A 38 -9.98 -3.60 12.96
C THR A 38 -9.60 -5.07 12.86
N PRO A 39 -9.01 -5.71 13.88
CA PRO A 39 -8.79 -7.15 13.84
C PRO A 39 -10.17 -7.80 14.04
N SER A 40 -10.97 -7.84 12.97
CA SER A 40 -12.20 -8.60 12.96
C SER A 40 -11.80 -10.07 12.89
N ALA A 41 -11.72 -10.69 14.08
CA ALA A 41 -11.71 -12.12 14.32
C ALA A 41 -10.83 -12.97 13.38
N THR A 42 -9.51 -12.97 13.59
CA THR A 42 -8.68 -14.12 13.21
C THR A 42 -8.79 -15.20 14.29
N SER A 43 -9.95 -15.85 14.35
CA SER A 43 -10.15 -17.10 15.11
C SER A 43 -10.80 -18.15 14.22
N GLY A 44 -10.25 -18.32 13.01
CA GLY A 44 -10.77 -19.24 12.00
C GLY A 44 -10.06 -19.21 10.64
N MET A 45 -9.06 -18.34 10.45
CA MET A 45 -8.29 -18.31 9.21
C MET A 45 -7.33 -19.51 9.20
N SER A 46 -7.64 -20.52 8.39
CA SER A 46 -6.73 -21.64 8.12
C SER A 46 -5.36 -21.12 7.68
N GLU A 47 -4.30 -21.81 8.08
CA GLU A 47 -2.92 -21.49 7.66
C GLU A 47 -2.79 -21.47 6.12
N GLU A 48 -3.60 -22.26 5.42
CA GLU A 48 -3.75 -22.22 3.95
C GLU A 48 -4.17 -20.83 3.45
N SER A 49 -5.17 -20.22 4.08
CA SER A 49 -5.74 -18.93 3.67
C SER A 49 -4.77 -17.77 3.89
N LYS A 50 -3.93 -17.86 4.94
CA LYS A 50 -2.86 -16.88 5.18
C LYS A 50 -1.76 -16.98 4.13
N LYS A 51 -1.40 -18.20 3.73
CA LYS A 51 -0.39 -18.47 2.69
C LYS A 51 -0.82 -17.99 1.31
N ILE A 52 -2.11 -18.13 0.99
CA ILE A 52 -2.70 -17.62 -0.25
C ILE A 52 -2.73 -16.09 -0.23
N SER A 53 -3.18 -15.47 0.88
CA SER A 53 -3.15 -14.01 1.02
C SER A 53 -1.73 -13.45 0.88
N SER A 54 -0.74 -14.04 1.54
CA SER A 54 0.65 -13.56 1.43
C SER A 54 1.21 -13.72 0.03
N ALA A 55 0.84 -14.78 -0.70
CA ALA A 55 1.20 -14.95 -2.11
C ALA A 55 0.59 -13.85 -2.99
N PHE A 56 -0.68 -13.49 -2.77
CA PHE A 56 -1.33 -12.41 -3.52
C PHE A 56 -0.73 -11.02 -3.22
N TYR A 57 -0.33 -10.75 -1.98
CA TYR A 57 0.36 -9.51 -1.64
C TYR A 57 1.71 -9.33 -2.35
N GLY A 58 2.35 -10.43 -2.77
CA GLY A 58 3.60 -10.39 -3.54
C GLY A 58 3.41 -10.07 -5.02
N ILE A 59 2.19 -10.18 -5.55
CA ILE A 59 1.88 -9.91 -6.95
C ILE A 59 1.62 -8.41 -7.12
N THR A 60 2.68 -7.65 -7.40
CA THR A 60 2.60 -6.19 -7.61
C THR A 60 2.39 -5.82 -9.08
N ASN A 61 2.66 -6.75 -10.00
CA ASN A 61 2.48 -6.55 -11.43
C ASN A 61 2.09 -7.87 -12.10
N ILE A 62 1.05 -7.85 -12.93
CA ILE A 62 0.63 -8.97 -13.77
C ILE A 62 0.78 -8.51 -15.21
N THR A 63 1.81 -9.02 -15.89
CA THR A 63 2.00 -8.77 -17.32
C THR A 63 1.34 -9.90 -18.10
N LEU A 64 0.27 -9.59 -18.81
CA LEU A 64 -0.32 -10.51 -19.79
C LEU A 64 0.38 -10.32 -21.12
N ASP A 65 0.82 -11.43 -21.73
CA ASP A 65 1.25 -11.42 -23.12
C ASP A 65 0.01 -11.30 -24.02
N THR A 66 -0.10 -10.17 -24.71
CA THR A 66 -1.24 -9.91 -25.60
C THR A 66 -1.05 -10.51 -26.98
N SER A 67 0.12 -11.09 -27.30
CA SER A 67 0.33 -11.72 -28.60
C SER A 67 -0.57 -12.95 -28.80
N ILE A 68 -1.00 -13.59 -27.70
CA ILE A 68 -1.90 -14.75 -27.74
C ILE A 68 -3.24 -14.41 -28.41
N PHE A 69 -3.68 -13.15 -28.33
CA PHE A 69 -4.94 -12.70 -28.92
C PHE A 69 -4.84 -12.49 -30.44
N ASN A 70 -3.63 -12.56 -31.01
CA ASN A 70 -3.40 -12.53 -32.46
C ASN A 70 -3.11 -13.93 -33.01
N ASP A 71 -3.11 -14.97 -32.17
CA ASP A 71 -2.88 -16.34 -32.61
C ASP A 71 -4.16 -16.88 -33.27
N PRO A 72 -4.12 -17.40 -34.51
CA PRO A 72 -5.28 -17.99 -35.16
C PRO A 72 -5.93 -19.14 -34.37
N THR A 73 -5.16 -19.79 -33.50
CA THR A 73 -5.65 -20.82 -32.57
C THR A 73 -6.55 -20.22 -31.51
N PHE A 74 -6.22 -19.02 -31.00
CA PHE A 74 -7.06 -18.30 -30.04
C PHE A 74 -8.40 -17.91 -30.67
N ASP A 75 -8.38 -17.42 -31.92
CA ASP A 75 -9.60 -17.09 -32.67
C ASP A 75 -10.48 -18.31 -32.97
N SER A 76 -9.89 -19.51 -32.96
CA SER A 76 -10.61 -20.78 -33.18
C SER A 76 -11.27 -21.37 -31.93
N LEU A 77 -11.03 -20.77 -30.75
CA LEU A 77 -11.60 -21.25 -29.49
C LEU A 77 -13.13 -21.11 -29.50
N VAL A 78 -13.79 -22.20 -29.12
CA VAL A 78 -15.25 -22.22 -28.97
C VAL A 78 -15.60 -21.71 -27.57
N ASP A 79 -16.49 -20.72 -27.51
CA ASP A 79 -17.05 -20.25 -26.25
C ASP A 79 -17.99 -21.30 -25.67
N PHE A 80 -17.64 -21.83 -24.49
CA PHE A 80 -18.46 -22.78 -23.72
C PHE A 80 -19.18 -22.10 -22.54
N SER A 81 -19.19 -20.77 -22.50
CA SER A 81 -19.88 -20.02 -21.46
C SER A 81 -21.37 -20.30 -21.51
N ILE A 82 -21.97 -20.49 -20.33
CA ILE A 82 -23.41 -20.58 -20.17
C ILE A 82 -23.94 -19.21 -19.76
N THR A 83 -25.09 -18.81 -20.29
CA THR A 83 -25.82 -17.66 -19.76
C THR A 83 -26.31 -18.02 -18.36
N LEU A 84 -25.74 -17.37 -17.34
CA LEU A 84 -26.27 -17.52 -15.99
C LEU A 84 -27.65 -16.84 -15.92
N PRO A 85 -28.67 -17.52 -15.38
CA PRO A 85 -29.94 -16.87 -15.10
C PRO A 85 -29.73 -15.75 -14.07
N GLU A 86 -30.61 -14.75 -14.08
CA GLU A 86 -30.61 -13.71 -13.06
C GLU A 86 -30.70 -14.38 -11.68
N PRO A 87 -29.75 -14.11 -10.77
CA PRO A 87 -29.79 -14.71 -9.45
C PRO A 87 -31.07 -14.26 -8.74
N GLU A 88 -31.72 -15.17 -8.04
CA GLU A 88 -32.82 -14.79 -7.15
C GLU A 88 -32.33 -13.69 -6.20
N LYS A 89 -33.17 -12.67 -5.96
CA LYS A 89 -32.83 -11.62 -5.00
C LYS A 89 -32.48 -12.29 -3.67
N GLY A 90 -31.22 -12.18 -3.28
CA GLY A 90 -30.73 -12.69 -2.01
C GLY A 90 -31.53 -12.11 -0.85
N LYS A 91 -31.45 -12.76 0.32
CA LYS A 91 -32.08 -12.22 1.53
C LYS A 91 -31.61 -10.80 1.78
N THR A 92 -32.54 -9.94 2.22
CA THR A 92 -32.20 -8.60 2.68
C THR A 92 -31.04 -8.67 3.66
N ASN A 93 -30.01 -7.86 3.43
CA ASN A 93 -28.83 -7.82 4.27
C ASN A 93 -29.25 -7.53 5.72
N PRO A 94 -29.09 -8.46 6.68
CA PRO A 94 -29.51 -8.25 8.07
C PRO A 94 -28.64 -7.20 8.79
N PHE A 95 -27.54 -6.75 8.16
CA PHE A 95 -26.66 -5.69 8.64
C PHE A 95 -26.88 -4.37 7.90
N SER A 96 -27.90 -4.23 7.04
CA SER A 96 -28.20 -2.94 6.42
C SER A 96 -28.63 -1.94 7.49
N PRO A 97 -28.03 -0.73 7.54
CA PRO A 97 -28.42 0.27 8.51
C PRO A 97 -29.89 0.64 8.31
N SER A 98 -30.66 0.68 9.41
CA SER A 98 -31.99 1.25 9.42
C SER A 98 -31.88 2.75 9.23
N PHE A 99 -32.45 3.27 8.14
CA PHE A 99 -32.63 4.70 7.93
C PHE A 99 -33.67 5.28 8.89
#